data_AF-B8CCC4-F1
#
_entry.id   AF-B8CCC4-F1
#
_cell.length_a   1.000
_cell.length_b   1.000
_cell.length_c   1.000
_cell.angle_alpha   90.00
_cell.angle_beta   90.00
_cell.angle_gamma   90.00
#
_symmetry.space_group_name_H-M   'P 1'
#
loop_
_entity.id
_entity.type
_entity.pdbx_description
1 polymer ?
#
loop_
_entity_poly.entity_id
_entity_poly.type
_entity_poly.pdbx_seq_one_letter_code
_entity_poly.pdbx_strand_id
1 'polypeptide(L)'
;MSSSDSDSLSSSSSSTSPQPSPSNRWASLADRLNPNRQAFDPKLKEAWKTMSKTQRKKIVAEDKQAIHQLKIRGTAKPLPFKADPDDHCESSPTSYAHIAPILNYVAKCIGKKPRKLEIYDPYYCAGGMVRHMNKLGFNKVYNKAEDFYQVIRDGNVPSHDVVVTNPPYSGDHFDRLLQFLSGNHKPALLLLPEHFSKNKSARHAQHNFCFLVPTERYHYWTPDGMRPDDEGDKKRKKQHRNLVLGSRNSPFPSHWFIAMEPIMTNKQLISLVRDGEIKLLEGCGLYERQEDITPTTFKSTVKGGGSVEEKDEFREKKRRRKHKQNATGKSTHSTGM
;
A
#
# COMPACT_ATOMS: atom_id res chain seq x y z
N MET A 1 -42.26 60.29 -32.52
CA MET A 1 -41.91 59.46 -33.69
C MET A 1 -40.67 58.67 -33.34
N SER A 2 -40.79 57.34 -33.34
CA SER A 2 -39.73 56.36 -33.69
C SER A 2 -38.46 56.33 -32.80
N SER A 3 -37.97 55.22 -32.26
CA SER A 3 -38.16 53.80 -32.53
C SER A 3 -37.74 53.00 -31.30
N SER A 4 -38.44 51.89 -31.09
CA SER A 4 -38.15 50.82 -30.17
C SER A 4 -37.28 49.76 -30.85
N ASP A 5 -36.07 49.52 -30.33
CA ASP A 5 -35.24 48.37 -30.72
C ASP A 5 -35.27 47.31 -29.62
N SER A 6 -35.80 46.15 -30.01
CA SER A 6 -35.94 44.94 -29.19
C SER A 6 -34.84 43.95 -29.58
N ASP A 7 -33.80 43.84 -28.75
CA ASP A 7 -32.77 42.82 -28.91
C ASP A 7 -33.22 41.47 -28.35
N SER A 8 -33.23 40.49 -29.24
CA SER A 8 -33.63 39.11 -29.01
C SER A 8 -32.40 38.26 -28.67
N LEU A 9 -32.26 37.88 -27.39
CA LEU A 9 -31.21 36.97 -26.94
C LEU A 9 -31.59 35.52 -27.27
N SER A 10 -30.95 34.97 -28.30
CA SER A 10 -30.99 33.56 -28.65
C SER A 10 -30.23 32.72 -27.64
N SER A 11 -30.93 31.84 -26.92
CA SER A 11 -30.35 30.88 -25.97
C SER A 11 -29.82 29.64 -26.70
N SER A 12 -28.50 29.61 -26.94
CA SER A 12 -27.81 28.42 -27.44
C SER A 12 -27.62 27.40 -26.30
N SER A 13 -28.41 26.34 -26.32
CA SER A 13 -28.30 25.19 -25.41
C SER A 13 -27.11 24.32 -25.75
N SER A 14 -25.98 24.56 -25.08
CA SER A 14 -24.81 23.67 -25.15
C SER A 14 -25.10 22.37 -24.39
N SER A 15 -25.27 21.29 -25.15
CA SER A 15 -25.45 19.93 -24.64
C SER A 15 -24.17 19.45 -23.94
N THR A 16 -24.04 19.82 -22.67
CA THR A 16 -22.92 19.39 -21.84
C THR A 16 -23.15 17.93 -21.47
N SER A 17 -22.36 17.02 -22.07
CA SER A 17 -22.40 15.61 -21.72
C SER A 17 -22.14 15.43 -20.22
N PRO A 18 -22.94 14.65 -19.49
CA PRO A 18 -22.81 14.51 -18.05
C PRO A 18 -21.43 13.96 -17.70
N GLN A 19 -20.66 14.72 -16.92
CA GLN A 19 -19.37 14.28 -16.41
C GLN A 19 -19.58 13.03 -15.55
N PRO A 20 -18.79 11.95 -15.76
CA PRO A 20 -18.92 10.73 -14.97
C PRO A 20 -18.60 11.02 -13.50
N SER A 21 -19.30 10.33 -12.60
CA SER A 21 -19.04 10.39 -11.16
C SER A 21 -17.57 10.05 -10.84
N PRO A 22 -16.98 10.59 -9.77
CA PRO A 22 -15.56 10.40 -9.44
C PRO A 22 -15.12 8.93 -9.31
N SER A 23 -16.05 8.04 -8.94
CA SER A 23 -15.81 6.59 -8.83
C SER A 23 -15.58 5.92 -10.18
N ASN A 24 -16.12 6.47 -11.27
CA ASN A 24 -16.06 5.87 -12.60
C ASN A 24 -14.83 6.28 -13.41
N ARG A 25 -14.01 7.22 -12.89
CA ARG A 25 -12.87 7.80 -13.63
C ARG A 25 -11.74 6.80 -13.92
N TRP A 26 -11.74 5.63 -13.30
CA TRP A 26 -10.68 4.62 -13.42
C TRP A 26 -11.17 3.24 -13.88
N ALA A 27 -12.45 3.12 -14.23
CA ALA A 27 -13.04 1.87 -14.66
C ALA A 27 -12.85 1.68 -16.17
N SER A 28 -12.46 0.47 -16.58
CA SER A 28 -12.38 0.14 -18.01
C SER A 28 -13.76 0.21 -18.66
N LEU A 29 -13.81 0.37 -19.98
CA LEU A 29 -15.05 0.26 -20.74
C LEU A 29 -15.77 -1.07 -20.45
N ALA A 30 -15.02 -2.16 -20.30
CA ALA A 30 -15.58 -3.46 -19.96
C ALA A 30 -16.27 -3.46 -18.58
N ASP A 31 -15.68 -2.78 -17.59
CA ASP A 31 -16.29 -2.63 -16.27
C ASP A 31 -17.55 -1.75 -16.33
N ARG A 32 -17.49 -0.65 -17.09
CA ARG A 32 -18.62 0.27 -17.26
C ARG A 32 -19.80 -0.35 -18.02
N LEU A 33 -19.56 -1.34 -18.87
CA LEU A 33 -20.60 -2.03 -19.65
C LEU A 33 -21.17 -3.29 -18.98
N ASN A 34 -20.66 -3.68 -17.80
CA ASN A 34 -21.05 -4.91 -17.10
C ASN A 34 -21.88 -4.60 -15.84
N PRO A 35 -23.16 -5.01 -15.77
CA PRO A 35 -24.06 -4.71 -14.65
C PRO A 35 -23.60 -5.29 -13.31
N ASN A 36 -22.73 -6.30 -13.33
CA ASN A 36 -22.20 -6.93 -12.13
C ASN A 36 -20.95 -6.21 -11.57
N ARG A 37 -20.55 -5.08 -12.16
CA ARG A 37 -19.39 -4.30 -11.73
C ARG A 37 -19.83 -3.02 -11.03
N GLN A 38 -19.10 -2.61 -9.99
CA GLN A 38 -19.39 -1.39 -9.23
C GLN A 38 -19.41 -0.13 -10.09
N ALA A 39 -18.60 -0.09 -11.15
CA ALA A 39 -18.51 1.04 -12.06
C ALA A 39 -19.48 0.96 -13.25
N PHE A 40 -20.50 0.09 -13.18
CA PHE A 40 -21.50 -0.05 -14.23
C PHE A 40 -22.17 1.30 -14.54
N ASP A 41 -22.25 1.61 -15.82
CA ASP A 41 -22.84 2.83 -16.35
C ASP A 41 -24.05 2.44 -17.22
N PRO A 42 -25.27 2.42 -16.65
CA PRO A 42 -26.46 1.98 -17.38
C PRO A 42 -26.76 2.88 -18.59
N LYS A 43 -26.45 4.18 -18.49
CA LYS A 43 -26.62 5.14 -19.60
C LYS A 43 -25.68 4.81 -20.74
N LEU A 44 -24.41 4.55 -20.44
CA LEU A 44 -23.45 4.11 -21.45
C LEU A 44 -23.87 2.77 -22.07
N LYS A 45 -24.38 1.82 -21.27
CA LYS A 45 -24.83 0.51 -21.77
C LYS A 45 -26.00 0.61 -22.74
N GLU A 46 -27.00 1.43 -22.45
CA GLU A 46 -28.13 1.64 -23.37
C GLU A 46 -27.70 2.39 -24.62
N ALA A 47 -26.91 3.47 -24.49
CA ALA A 47 -26.36 4.18 -25.64
C ALA A 47 -25.45 3.27 -26.48
N TRP A 48 -24.71 2.35 -25.86
CA TRP A 48 -23.83 1.41 -26.56
C TRP A 48 -24.60 0.57 -27.57
N LYS A 49 -25.84 0.16 -27.29
CA LYS A 49 -26.67 -0.67 -28.18
C LYS A 49 -27.02 0.05 -29.48
N THR A 50 -27.24 1.36 -29.41
CA THR A 50 -27.65 2.19 -30.56
C THR A 50 -26.47 2.88 -31.27
N MET A 51 -25.28 2.90 -30.67
CA MET A 51 -24.07 3.46 -31.30
C MET A 51 -23.65 2.72 -32.57
N SER A 52 -23.24 3.50 -33.58
CA SER A 52 -22.62 2.98 -34.79
C SER A 52 -21.30 2.27 -34.51
N LYS A 53 -20.88 1.40 -35.44
CA LYS A 53 -19.57 0.71 -35.36
C LYS A 53 -18.40 1.70 -35.24
N THR A 54 -18.47 2.84 -35.94
CA THR A 54 -17.45 3.89 -35.90
C THR A 54 -17.36 4.56 -34.52
N GLN A 55 -18.50 4.90 -33.91
CA GLN A 55 -18.54 5.47 -32.56
C GLN A 55 -18.00 4.49 -31.51
N ARG A 56 -18.42 3.21 -31.55
CA ARG A 56 -17.89 2.18 -30.65
C ARG A 56 -16.38 2.02 -30.80
N LYS A 57 -15.85 2.00 -32.03
CA LYS A 57 -14.41 1.90 -32.29
C LYS A 57 -13.64 3.07 -31.69
N LYS A 58 -14.17 4.29 -31.78
CA LYS A 58 -13.57 5.49 -31.17
C LYS A 58 -13.50 5.36 -29.64
N ILE A 59 -14.60 5.00 -28.98
CA ILE A 59 -14.64 4.83 -27.51
C ILE A 59 -13.69 3.72 -27.05
N VAL A 60 -13.62 2.60 -27.77
CA VAL A 60 -12.65 1.53 -27.46
C VAL A 60 -11.20 2.02 -27.59
N ALA A 61 -10.89 2.82 -28.60
CA ALA A 61 -9.55 3.37 -28.78
C ALA A 61 -9.17 4.34 -27.64
N GLU A 62 -10.08 5.23 -27.26
CA GLU A 62 -9.91 6.15 -26.13
C GLU A 62 -9.72 5.40 -24.80
N ASP A 63 -10.53 4.36 -24.55
CA ASP A 63 -10.40 3.49 -23.36
C ASP A 63 -9.05 2.76 -23.34
N LYS A 64 -8.62 2.21 -24.50
CA LYS A 64 -7.30 1.57 -24.61
C LYS A 64 -6.17 2.54 -24.32
N GLN A 65 -6.25 3.78 -24.82
CA GLN A 65 -5.25 4.80 -24.56
C GLN A 65 -5.24 5.19 -23.07
N ALA A 66 -6.41 5.38 -22.46
CA ALA A 66 -6.53 5.68 -21.03
C ALA A 66 -5.95 4.56 -20.15
N ILE A 67 -6.26 3.29 -20.44
CA ILE A 67 -5.70 2.13 -19.75
C ILE A 67 -4.18 2.05 -19.95
N HIS A 68 -3.68 2.33 -21.15
CA HIS A 68 -2.24 2.32 -21.43
C HIS A 68 -1.51 3.40 -20.62
N GLN A 69 -2.04 4.63 -20.59
CA GLN A 69 -1.48 5.72 -19.78
C GLN A 69 -1.50 5.37 -18.27
N LEU A 70 -2.56 4.71 -17.82
CA LEU A 70 -2.64 4.20 -16.45
C LEU A 70 -1.57 3.17 -16.13
N LYS A 71 -1.35 2.20 -17.02
CA LYS A 71 -0.31 1.19 -16.86
C LYS A 71 1.08 1.81 -16.85
N ILE A 72 1.37 2.76 -17.74
CA ILE A 72 2.65 3.50 -17.73
C ILE A 72 2.84 4.16 -16.37
N ARG A 73 1.80 4.81 -15.83
CA ARG A 73 1.85 5.47 -14.53
C ARG A 73 2.03 4.50 -13.36
N GLY A 74 1.46 3.30 -13.45
CA GLY A 74 1.57 2.24 -12.44
C GLY A 74 2.83 1.39 -12.57
N THR A 75 3.58 1.54 -13.67
CA THR A 75 4.86 0.85 -13.89
C THR A 75 5.95 1.62 -13.16
N ALA A 76 6.64 0.95 -12.25
CA ALA A 76 7.72 1.54 -11.51
C ALA A 76 8.96 1.75 -12.39
N LYS A 77 9.74 2.77 -12.05
CA LYS A 77 11.04 3.01 -12.67
C LYS A 77 12.10 2.11 -12.03
N PRO A 78 13.18 1.77 -12.75
CA PRO A 78 14.32 1.07 -12.16
C PRO A 78 14.89 1.84 -10.96
N LEU A 79 15.29 1.10 -9.93
CA LEU A 79 15.91 1.66 -8.74
C LEU A 79 17.39 1.98 -8.99
N PRO A 80 17.92 3.07 -8.41
CA PRO A 80 19.35 3.39 -8.51
C PRO A 80 20.21 2.60 -7.52
N PHE A 81 19.62 1.63 -6.82
CA PHE A 81 20.28 0.77 -5.84
C PHE A 81 19.79 -0.67 -5.98
N LYS A 82 20.58 -1.61 -5.45
CA LYS A 82 20.21 -3.02 -5.45
C LYS A 82 19.21 -3.29 -4.33
N ALA A 83 18.09 -3.93 -4.67
CA ALA A 83 17.09 -4.40 -3.74
C ALA A 83 16.69 -5.84 -4.08
N ASP A 84 16.22 -6.60 -3.08
CA ASP A 84 15.59 -7.89 -3.34
C ASP A 84 14.23 -7.66 -4.01
N PRO A 85 13.96 -8.24 -5.19
CA PRO A 85 12.66 -8.08 -5.86
C PRO A 85 11.46 -8.47 -4.98
N ASP A 86 11.63 -9.44 -4.07
CA ASP A 86 10.55 -9.91 -3.22
C ASP A 86 10.17 -8.93 -2.09
N ASP A 87 11.02 -7.95 -1.79
CA ASP A 87 10.73 -6.88 -0.83
C ASP A 87 9.87 -5.75 -1.42
N HIS A 88 9.68 -5.70 -2.74
CA HIS A 88 8.85 -4.67 -3.37
C HIS A 88 7.36 -4.90 -3.14
N CYS A 89 6.86 -4.27 -2.07
CA CYS A 89 5.48 -4.27 -1.62
C CYS A 89 5.08 -2.89 -1.09
N GLU A 90 4.22 -2.17 -1.81
CA GLU A 90 3.59 -0.95 -1.32
C GLU A 90 2.42 -1.27 -0.38
N SER A 91 2.35 -0.55 0.73
CA SER A 91 1.22 -0.60 1.65
C SER A 91 -0.05 -0.05 1.00
N SER A 92 -1.20 -0.65 1.32
CA SER A 92 -2.50 -0.19 0.82
C SER A 92 -2.86 1.25 1.24
N PRO A 93 -3.75 1.93 0.50
CA PRO A 93 -4.38 3.16 0.99
C PRO A 93 -5.02 2.98 2.38
N THR A 94 -5.66 1.84 2.62
CA THR A 94 -6.35 1.51 3.88
C THR A 94 -5.39 1.50 5.08
N SER A 95 -4.21 0.88 4.94
CA SER A 95 -3.21 0.88 6.02
C SER A 95 -2.77 2.27 6.44
N TYR A 96 -2.63 3.21 5.50
CA TYR A 96 -2.31 4.60 5.84
C TYR A 96 -3.49 5.34 6.47
N ALA A 97 -4.72 5.07 6.02
CA ALA A 97 -5.91 5.67 6.60
C ALA A 97 -6.04 5.31 8.10
N HIS A 98 -5.71 4.07 8.48
CA HIS A 98 -5.80 3.60 9.86
C HIS A 98 -4.86 4.34 10.83
N ILE A 99 -3.71 4.81 10.37
CA ILE A 99 -2.77 5.59 11.20
C ILE A 99 -2.95 7.10 11.10
N ALA A 100 -3.81 7.58 10.20
CA ALA A 100 -4.04 9.01 10.02
C ALA A 100 -4.49 9.73 11.30
N PRO A 101 -5.38 9.17 12.16
CA PRO A 101 -5.73 9.80 13.43
C PRO A 101 -4.53 9.99 14.37
N ILE A 102 -3.63 9.02 14.42
CA ILE A 102 -2.41 9.07 15.25
C ILE A 102 -1.46 10.13 14.69
N LEU A 103 -1.24 10.18 13.37
CA LEU A 103 -0.41 11.20 12.72
C LEU A 103 -0.98 12.62 12.89
N ASN A 104 -2.31 12.79 12.86
CA ASN A 104 -2.94 14.06 13.18
C ASN A 104 -2.65 14.49 14.62
N TYR A 105 -2.66 13.54 15.56
CA TYR A 105 -2.33 13.82 16.95
C TYR A 105 -0.84 14.14 17.14
N VAL A 106 0.07 13.43 16.46
CA VAL A 106 1.50 13.78 16.40
C VAL A 106 1.67 15.22 15.93
N ALA A 107 1.02 15.61 14.83
CA ALA A 107 1.07 16.98 14.32
C ALA A 107 0.56 18.00 15.35
N LYS A 108 -0.54 17.69 16.04
CA LYS A 108 -1.09 18.52 17.13
C LYS A 108 -0.07 18.71 18.25
N CYS A 109 0.55 17.63 18.74
CA CYS A 109 1.53 17.69 19.84
C CYS A 109 2.74 18.57 19.52
N ILE A 110 3.20 18.57 18.27
CA ILE A 110 4.36 19.37 17.83
C ILE A 110 3.97 20.73 17.24
N GLY A 111 2.71 21.15 17.40
CA GLY A 111 2.22 22.46 16.94
C GLY A 111 2.16 22.63 15.42
N LYS A 112 2.10 21.54 14.65
CA LYS A 112 2.03 21.56 13.18
C LYS A 112 0.62 21.23 12.68
N LYS A 113 0.24 21.83 11.54
CA LYS A 113 -0.92 21.38 10.76
C LYS A 113 -0.57 20.06 10.05
N PRO A 114 -1.50 19.12 9.83
CA PRO A 114 -1.22 17.85 9.13
C PRO A 114 -0.49 18.02 7.79
N ARG A 115 -0.86 19.03 6.97
CA ARG A 115 -0.16 19.31 5.70
C ARG A 115 1.30 19.73 5.83
N LYS A 116 1.74 20.09 7.04
CA LYS A 116 3.09 20.53 7.38
C LYS A 116 3.86 19.48 8.19
N LEU A 117 3.22 18.39 8.61
CA LEU A 117 3.89 17.27 9.27
C LEU A 117 4.84 16.59 8.28
N GLU A 118 6.13 16.56 8.61
CA GLU A 118 7.17 15.99 7.78
C GLU A 118 7.29 14.48 8.06
N ILE A 119 6.81 13.67 7.12
CA ILE A 119 6.81 12.21 7.22
C ILE A 119 7.98 11.66 6.39
N TYR A 120 8.80 10.78 6.99
CA TYR A 120 9.88 10.09 6.31
C TYR A 120 9.60 8.60 6.17
N ASP A 121 9.70 8.09 4.94
CA ASP A 121 9.77 6.67 4.65
C ASP A 121 11.13 6.34 4.01
N PRO A 122 12.05 5.72 4.76
CA PRO A 122 13.38 5.38 4.26
C PRO A 122 13.38 4.34 3.14
N TYR A 123 12.33 3.52 3.02
CA TYR A 123 12.31 2.41 2.09
C TYR A 123 11.46 2.74 0.87
N TYR A 124 12.10 2.86 -0.29
CA TYR A 124 11.43 3.21 -1.53
C TYR A 124 11.04 1.99 -2.36
N CYS A 125 9.76 1.96 -2.76
CA CYS A 125 9.23 1.01 -3.74
C CYS A 125 8.94 1.74 -5.06
N ALA A 126 7.73 2.28 -5.26
CA ALA A 126 7.38 3.07 -6.45
C ALA A 126 6.76 4.44 -6.11
N GLY A 127 6.89 4.90 -4.86
CA GLY A 127 6.41 6.20 -4.41
C GLY A 127 4.89 6.28 -4.14
N GLY A 128 4.18 5.16 -4.07
CA GLY A 128 2.75 5.11 -3.77
C GLY A 128 2.40 5.70 -2.42
N MET A 129 3.28 5.57 -1.42
CA MET A 129 3.12 6.16 -0.09
C MET A 129 2.82 7.67 -0.15
N VAL A 130 3.61 8.43 -0.93
CA VAL A 130 3.41 9.88 -1.12
C VAL A 130 2.01 10.19 -1.62
N ARG A 131 1.53 9.44 -2.61
CA ARG A 131 0.18 9.63 -3.18
C ARG A 131 -0.91 9.31 -2.16
N HIS A 132 -0.75 8.26 -1.37
CA HIS A 132 -1.75 7.85 -0.38
C HIS A 132 -1.81 8.84 0.79
N MET A 133 -0.66 9.26 1.32
CA MET A 133 -0.56 10.26 2.38
C MET A 133 -1.07 11.64 1.94
N ASN A 134 -0.75 12.08 0.72
CA ASN A 134 -1.26 13.35 0.17
C ASN A 134 -2.80 13.38 0.14
N LYS A 135 -3.45 12.26 -0.21
CA LYS A 135 -4.92 12.15 -0.21
C LYS A 135 -5.53 12.24 1.18
N LEU A 136 -4.76 11.88 2.22
CA LEU A 136 -5.16 11.99 3.62
C LEU A 136 -4.84 13.37 4.22
N GLY A 137 -4.25 14.29 3.44
CA GLY A 137 -3.93 15.66 3.88
C GLY A 137 -2.51 15.85 4.41
N PHE A 138 -1.64 14.83 4.32
CA PHE A 138 -0.22 14.93 4.69
C PHE A 138 0.62 15.22 3.45
N ASN A 139 0.97 16.49 3.24
CA ASN A 139 1.61 16.94 2.00
C ASN A 139 3.14 17.00 2.03
N LYS A 140 3.75 16.77 3.20
CA LYS A 140 5.21 16.81 3.40
C LYS A 140 5.73 15.40 3.65
N VAL A 141 5.72 14.59 2.60
CA VAL A 141 6.14 13.19 2.65
C VAL A 141 7.42 13.01 1.85
N TYR A 142 8.48 12.54 2.50
CA TYR A 142 9.75 12.19 1.89
C TYR A 142 9.83 10.67 1.69
N ASN A 143 9.73 10.25 0.43
CA ASN A 143 9.97 8.88 -0.01
C ASN A 143 10.61 8.97 -1.41
N LYS A 144 11.92 8.78 -1.48
CA LYS A 144 12.74 8.98 -2.68
C LYS A 144 13.47 7.69 -3.04
N ALA A 145 13.71 7.50 -4.34
CA ALA A 145 14.43 6.35 -4.86
C ALA A 145 15.92 6.46 -4.50
N GLU A 146 16.25 6.25 -3.23
CA GLU A 146 17.58 6.36 -2.65
C GLU A 146 17.86 5.12 -1.80
N ASP A 147 19.13 4.72 -1.73
CA ASP A 147 19.54 3.66 -0.79
C ASP A 147 19.56 4.24 0.63
N PHE A 148 18.58 3.85 1.44
CA PHE A 148 18.47 4.22 2.85
C PHE A 148 19.78 4.12 3.62
N TYR A 149 20.54 3.04 3.38
CA TYR A 149 21.77 2.80 4.12
C TYR A 149 22.89 3.71 3.68
N GLN A 150 22.94 4.05 2.40
CA GLN A 150 23.86 5.07 1.89
C GLN A 150 23.48 6.45 2.45
N VAL A 151 22.19 6.78 2.47
CA VAL A 151 21.67 8.03 3.06
C VAL A 151 22.09 8.19 4.52
N ILE A 152 22.01 7.13 5.33
CA ILE A 152 22.51 7.14 6.71
C ILE A 152 24.03 7.35 6.75
N ARG A 153 24.80 6.56 5.98
CA ARG A 153 26.27 6.63 5.97
C ARG A 153 26.79 8.02 5.61
N ASP A 154 26.11 8.69 4.69
CA ASP A 154 26.50 10.02 4.22
C ASP A 154 25.98 11.17 5.10
N GLY A 155 25.21 10.86 6.15
CA GLY A 155 24.59 11.89 7.00
C GLY A 155 23.49 12.69 6.29
N ASN A 156 22.93 12.15 5.20
CA ASN A 156 21.96 12.82 4.34
C ASN A 156 20.50 12.52 4.71
N VAL A 157 20.24 12.03 5.93
CA VAL A 157 18.89 11.74 6.39
C VAL A 157 18.06 13.04 6.35
N PRO A 158 16.92 13.07 5.63
CA PRO A 158 16.14 14.29 5.49
C PRO A 158 15.57 14.75 6.84
N SER A 159 15.36 16.06 7.01
CA SER A 159 14.55 16.57 8.11
C SER A 159 13.15 15.95 8.07
N HIS A 160 12.67 15.54 9.24
CA HIS A 160 11.36 14.92 9.40
C HIS A 160 10.89 14.99 10.86
N ASP A 161 9.60 14.82 11.08
CA ASP A 161 8.95 14.78 12.39
C ASP A 161 8.66 13.34 12.85
N VAL A 162 8.36 12.46 11.89
CA VAL A 162 7.91 11.09 12.16
C VAL A 162 8.40 10.14 11.07
N VAL A 163 8.79 8.94 11.46
CA VAL A 163 9.09 7.85 10.52
C VAL A 163 7.82 7.03 10.31
N VAL A 164 7.42 6.82 9.06
CA VAL A 164 6.32 5.93 8.71
C VAL A 164 6.79 5.02 7.58
N THR A 165 6.84 3.71 7.80
CA THR A 165 7.40 2.81 6.80
C THR A 165 6.82 1.41 6.83
N ASN A 166 6.90 0.72 5.70
CA ASN A 166 6.70 -0.72 5.54
C ASN A 166 8.03 -1.29 5.06
N PRO A 167 8.92 -1.69 5.98
CA PRO A 167 10.29 -2.01 5.61
C PRO A 167 10.37 -3.34 4.85
N PRO A 168 11.47 -3.57 4.12
CA PRO A 168 11.83 -4.88 3.60
C PRO A 168 11.81 -5.95 4.70
N TYR A 169 11.39 -7.16 4.34
CA TYR A 169 11.28 -8.28 5.27
C TYR A 169 12.44 -9.27 5.15
N SER A 170 13.24 -9.15 4.10
CA SER A 170 14.43 -9.97 3.89
C SER A 170 15.63 -9.50 4.73
N GLY A 171 16.68 -10.32 4.74
CA GLY A 171 18.00 -9.95 5.27
C GLY A 171 18.00 -9.43 6.72
N ASP A 172 18.83 -8.41 6.95
CA ASP A 172 19.02 -7.71 8.23
C ASP A 172 18.31 -6.34 8.27
N HIS A 173 17.42 -6.06 7.30
CA HIS A 173 16.80 -4.76 7.11
C HIS A 173 16.05 -4.26 8.35
N PHE A 174 15.38 -5.17 9.05
CA PHE A 174 14.66 -4.85 10.28
C PHE A 174 15.60 -4.46 11.43
N ASP A 175 16.69 -5.19 11.65
CA ASP A 175 17.67 -4.87 12.71
C ASP A 175 18.31 -3.50 12.47
N ARG A 176 18.69 -3.24 11.22
CA ARG A 176 19.28 -1.96 10.79
C ARG A 176 18.30 -0.79 10.91
N LEU A 177 17.02 -1.03 10.61
CA LEU A 177 15.97 -0.04 10.84
C LEU A 177 15.86 0.29 12.33
N LEU A 178 15.79 -0.72 13.20
CA LEU A 178 15.72 -0.49 14.65
C LEU A 178 16.95 0.27 15.15
N GLN A 179 18.15 -0.08 14.67
CA GLN A 179 19.37 0.67 14.97
C GLN A 179 19.27 2.15 14.57
N PHE A 180 18.75 2.45 13.38
CA PHE A 180 18.50 3.83 12.95
C PHE A 180 17.50 4.53 13.89
N LEU A 181 16.39 3.87 14.23
CA LEU A 181 15.36 4.45 15.10
C LEU A 181 15.88 4.76 16.50
N SER A 182 16.80 3.96 17.05
CA SER A 182 17.41 4.21 18.36
C SER A 182 18.15 5.56 18.41
N GLY A 183 18.78 5.98 17.31
CA GLY A 183 19.48 7.27 17.21
C GLY A 183 18.64 8.42 16.65
N ASN A 184 17.46 8.14 16.08
CA ASN A 184 16.65 9.15 15.41
C ASN A 184 15.78 9.99 16.36
N HIS A 185 15.49 9.48 17.57
CA HIS A 185 14.75 10.17 18.63
C HIS A 185 13.44 10.86 18.17
N LYS A 186 12.68 10.17 17.31
CA LYS A 186 11.39 10.64 16.77
C LYS A 186 10.38 9.50 16.79
N PRO A 187 9.07 9.80 16.82
CA PRO A 187 8.04 8.79 16.72
C PRO A 187 8.19 7.97 15.43
N ALA A 188 7.84 6.71 15.51
CA ALA A 188 7.94 5.76 14.41
C ALA A 188 6.69 4.87 14.34
N LEU A 189 6.14 4.72 13.13
CA LEU A 189 5.04 3.81 12.83
C LEU A 189 5.52 2.83 11.75
N LEU A 190 5.69 1.57 12.13
CA LEU A 190 6.23 0.51 11.27
C LEU A 190 5.14 -0.48 10.93
N LEU A 191 4.81 -0.64 9.65
CA LEU A 191 3.90 -1.68 9.21
C LEU A 191 4.69 -2.99 9.09
N LEU A 192 4.42 -3.95 9.98
CA LEU A 192 5.19 -5.18 10.06
C LEU A 192 4.27 -6.41 10.16
N PRO A 193 4.70 -7.58 9.67
CA PRO A 193 4.01 -8.83 9.91
C PRO A 193 3.94 -9.15 11.40
N GLU A 194 2.87 -9.81 11.81
CA GLU A 194 2.67 -10.20 13.21
C GLU A 194 3.83 -11.03 13.78
N HIS A 195 4.51 -11.83 12.96
CA HIS A 195 5.63 -12.66 13.42
C HIS A 195 6.95 -11.89 13.58
N PHE A 196 7.00 -10.59 13.28
CA PHE A 196 8.16 -9.75 13.57
C PHE A 196 8.16 -9.44 15.07
N SER A 197 9.17 -9.96 15.75
CA SER A 197 9.32 -9.89 17.20
C SER A 197 10.81 -10.00 17.57
N LYS A 198 11.11 -10.26 18.84
CA LYS A 198 12.48 -10.50 19.36
C LYS A 198 13.27 -11.55 18.56
N ASN A 199 12.59 -12.52 17.93
CA ASN A 199 13.25 -13.56 17.13
C ASN A 199 13.84 -13.04 15.81
N LYS A 200 13.41 -11.86 15.34
CA LYS A 200 13.93 -11.23 14.12
C LYS A 200 15.04 -10.23 14.38
N SER A 201 15.07 -9.63 15.56
CA SER A 201 16.14 -8.73 15.99
C SER A 201 16.14 -8.65 17.51
N ALA A 202 17.33 -8.80 18.12
CA ALA A 202 17.50 -8.60 19.55
C ALA A 202 17.21 -7.14 19.97
N ARG A 203 17.39 -6.18 19.05
CA ARG A 203 17.07 -4.76 19.28
C ARG A 203 15.58 -4.51 19.44
N HIS A 204 14.71 -5.40 18.97
CA HIS A 204 13.26 -5.27 19.15
C HIS A 204 12.90 -5.05 20.62
N ALA A 205 13.56 -5.74 21.55
CA ALA A 205 13.29 -5.61 22.98
C ALA A 205 13.70 -4.23 23.56
N GLN A 206 14.49 -3.45 22.84
CA GLN A 206 14.94 -2.11 23.23
C GLN A 206 13.94 -1.02 22.86
N HIS A 207 12.97 -1.33 21.99
CA HIS A 207 11.94 -0.40 21.58
C HIS A 207 10.64 -0.68 22.33
N ASN A 208 10.07 0.40 22.87
CA ASN A 208 8.73 0.36 23.44
C ASN A 208 7.72 0.53 22.31
N PHE A 209 7.14 -0.57 21.82
CA PHE A 209 6.08 -0.52 20.80
C PHE A 209 4.72 -0.79 21.43
N CYS A 210 3.69 -0.07 20.97
CA CYS A 210 2.30 -0.51 21.01
C CYS A 210 1.82 -0.86 19.61
N PHE A 211 0.65 -1.50 19.50
CA PHE A 211 0.23 -2.16 18.26
C PHE A 211 -1.15 -1.68 17.82
N LEU A 212 -1.22 -1.02 16.66
CA LEU A 212 -2.50 -0.76 15.99
C LEU A 212 -2.83 -1.94 15.07
N VAL A 213 -3.95 -2.59 15.37
CA VAL A 213 -4.41 -3.81 14.73
C VAL A 213 -5.69 -3.50 13.96
N PRO A 214 -5.74 -3.76 12.63
CA PRO A 214 -6.96 -3.61 11.85
C PRO A 214 -7.92 -4.79 12.05
N THR A 215 -9.22 -4.58 11.77
CA THR A 215 -10.23 -5.65 11.68
C THR A 215 -10.00 -6.62 10.51
N GLU A 216 -9.32 -6.17 9.46
CA GLU A 216 -9.06 -6.96 8.27
C GLU A 216 -7.59 -6.92 7.91
N ARG A 217 -7.10 -8.01 7.30
CA ARG A 217 -5.69 -8.10 6.89
C ARG A 217 -5.41 -7.03 5.85
N TYR A 218 -4.30 -6.31 6.04
CA TYR A 218 -3.82 -5.42 5.01
C TYR A 218 -3.45 -6.16 3.73
N HIS A 219 -3.67 -5.47 2.62
CA HIS A 219 -3.17 -5.88 1.33
C HIS A 219 -1.96 -5.04 0.96
N TYR A 220 -1.05 -5.70 0.29
CA TYR A 220 0.15 -5.12 -0.28
C TYR A 220 0.03 -5.16 -1.79
N TRP A 221 0.75 -4.26 -2.44
CA TRP A 221 0.74 -4.13 -3.88
C TRP A 221 2.17 -4.15 -4.39
N THR A 222 2.48 -5.09 -5.28
CA THR A 222 3.75 -5.07 -5.99
C THR A 222 3.54 -4.27 -7.28
N PRO A 223 4.17 -3.09 -7.42
CA PRO A 223 4.08 -2.29 -8.63
C PRO A 223 4.57 -3.06 -9.85
N ASP A 224 3.99 -2.78 -11.01
CA ASP A 224 4.42 -3.39 -12.25
C ASP A 224 5.88 -2.98 -12.54
N GLY A 225 6.71 -3.90 -13.01
CA GLY A 225 8.14 -3.66 -13.28
C GLY A 225 9.10 -3.87 -12.10
N MET A 226 8.60 -4.02 -10.86
CA MET A 226 9.47 -4.21 -9.68
C MET A 226 9.88 -5.66 -9.44
N ARG A 227 9.14 -6.63 -9.97
CA ARG A 227 9.54 -8.05 -9.91
C ARG A 227 9.71 -8.60 -11.31
N PRO A 228 10.74 -9.43 -11.55
CA PRO A 228 10.87 -10.12 -12.82
C PRO A 228 9.59 -10.91 -13.10
N ASP A 229 9.13 -10.87 -14.34
CA ASP A 229 8.11 -11.79 -14.81
C ASP A 229 8.78 -13.14 -14.97
N ASP A 230 8.61 -14.02 -13.97
CA ASP A 230 9.01 -15.41 -14.12
C ASP A 230 8.18 -16.01 -15.26
N GLU A 231 8.80 -16.16 -16.44
CA GLU A 231 8.24 -16.71 -17.68
C GLU A 231 7.50 -18.05 -17.48
N GLY A 232 7.76 -18.76 -16.37
CA GLY A 232 7.12 -20.03 -16.01
C GLY A 232 5.96 -19.96 -15.01
N ASP A 233 5.73 -18.85 -14.30
CA ASP A 233 4.76 -18.85 -13.19
C ASP A 233 3.34 -18.51 -13.66
N LYS A 234 2.68 -19.52 -14.24
CA LYS A 234 1.25 -19.48 -14.65
C LYS A 234 0.32 -19.01 -13.52
N LYS A 235 0.75 -19.00 -12.25
CA LYS A 235 -0.04 -18.50 -11.12
C LYS A 235 -0.19 -16.99 -11.08
N ARG A 236 0.78 -16.21 -11.57
CA ARG A 236 0.67 -14.73 -11.60
C ARG A 236 -0.48 -14.24 -12.46
N LYS A 237 -0.83 -14.97 -13.53
CA LYS A 237 -1.97 -14.62 -14.41
C LYS A 237 -3.33 -14.63 -13.69
N LYS A 238 -3.45 -15.28 -12.52
CA LYS A 238 -4.69 -15.35 -11.72
C LYS A 238 -4.70 -14.42 -10.51
N GLN A 239 -3.65 -13.65 -10.26
CA GLN A 239 -3.62 -12.72 -9.13
C GLN A 239 -4.51 -11.50 -9.39
N HIS A 240 -5.08 -10.95 -8.33
CA HIS A 240 -5.87 -9.72 -8.41
C HIS A 240 -4.95 -8.55 -8.78
N ARG A 241 -5.17 -7.93 -9.94
CA ARG A 241 -4.38 -6.79 -10.41
C ARG A 241 -5.18 -5.50 -10.32
N ASN A 242 -4.47 -4.41 -10.02
CA ASN A 242 -4.97 -3.04 -10.12
C ASN A 242 -4.08 -2.29 -11.11
N LEU A 243 -4.68 -1.52 -12.03
CA LEU A 243 -3.94 -0.84 -13.10
C LEU A 243 -2.91 0.19 -12.59
N VAL A 244 -3.09 0.69 -11.37
CA VAL A 244 -2.22 1.73 -10.78
C VAL A 244 -1.31 1.16 -9.69
N LEU A 245 -1.81 0.20 -8.90
CA LEU A 245 -1.06 -0.35 -7.78
C LEU A 245 -0.27 -1.62 -8.15
N GLY A 246 -0.59 -2.27 -9.26
CA GLY A 246 0.06 -3.51 -9.69
C GLY A 246 -0.63 -4.76 -9.12
N SER A 247 0.15 -5.76 -8.73
CA SER A 247 -0.36 -7.07 -8.30
C SER A 247 -0.57 -7.13 -6.80
N ARG A 248 -1.77 -7.57 -6.37
CA ARG A 248 -2.12 -7.68 -4.95
C ARG A 248 -1.43 -8.90 -4.32
N ASN A 249 -0.73 -8.64 -3.24
CA ASN A 249 -0.11 -9.62 -2.35
C ASN A 249 -0.68 -9.45 -0.93
N SER A 250 -0.84 -10.54 -0.19
CA SER A 250 -1.32 -10.48 1.21
C SER A 250 -0.77 -11.67 1.98
N PRO A 251 0.57 -11.76 2.12
CA PRO A 251 1.18 -13.00 2.58
C PRO A 251 0.91 -13.27 4.06
N PHE A 252 0.79 -12.22 4.89
CA PHE A 252 0.72 -12.34 6.35
C PHE A 252 -0.28 -11.36 6.96
N PRO A 253 -0.85 -11.65 8.14
CA PRO A 253 -1.38 -10.63 9.04
C PRO A 253 -0.30 -9.61 9.38
N SER A 254 -0.65 -8.34 9.46
CA SER A 254 0.30 -7.26 9.71
C SER A 254 -0.35 -6.14 10.51
N HIS A 255 0.44 -5.55 11.39
CA HIS A 255 0.02 -4.54 12.36
C HIS A 255 0.96 -3.33 12.24
N TRP A 256 0.51 -2.18 12.71
CA TRP A 256 1.40 -1.05 12.91
C TRP A 256 2.05 -1.15 14.29
N PHE A 257 3.37 -1.22 14.32
CA PHE A 257 4.21 -1.14 15.50
C PHE A 257 4.51 0.34 15.70
N ILE A 258 4.08 0.89 16.82
CA ILE A 258 4.06 2.33 17.06
C ILE A 258 4.92 2.63 18.28
N ALA A 259 5.93 3.47 18.08
CA ALA A 259 6.70 4.09 19.15
C ALA A 259 6.45 5.60 19.09
N MET A 260 5.96 6.18 20.18
CA MET A 260 5.55 7.60 20.22
C MET A 260 6.59 8.50 20.87
N GLU A 261 7.59 7.92 21.53
CA GLU A 261 8.65 8.68 22.17
C GLU A 261 9.45 9.49 21.13
N PRO A 262 9.88 10.72 21.46
CA PRO A 262 9.78 11.37 22.78
C PRO A 262 8.48 12.16 23.01
N ILE A 263 7.53 12.15 22.08
CA ILE A 263 6.32 13.00 22.18
C ILE A 263 5.46 12.59 23.38
N MET A 264 5.27 11.28 23.56
CA MET A 264 4.56 10.70 24.69
C MET A 264 4.94 9.23 24.85
N THR A 265 4.60 8.66 25.99
CA THR A 265 4.68 7.21 26.20
C THR A 265 3.53 6.48 25.50
N ASN A 266 3.74 5.22 25.14
CA ASN A 266 2.67 4.39 24.56
C ASN A 266 1.45 4.25 25.48
N LYS A 267 1.65 4.23 26.82
CA LYS A 267 0.55 4.19 27.79
C LYS A 267 -0.36 5.42 27.68
N GLN A 268 0.24 6.60 27.51
CA GLN A 268 -0.53 7.84 27.27
C GLN A 268 -1.30 7.77 25.96
N LEU A 269 -0.67 7.30 24.86
CA LEU A 269 -1.37 7.11 23.58
C LEU A 269 -2.60 6.19 23.73
N ILE A 270 -2.44 5.08 24.45
CA ILE A 270 -3.53 4.13 24.68
C ILE A 270 -4.66 4.73 25.51
N SER A 271 -4.35 5.52 26.55
CA SER A 271 -5.36 6.25 27.32
C SER A 271 -6.14 7.19 26.41
N LEU A 272 -5.45 8.00 25.60
CA LEU A 272 -6.08 8.96 24.69
C LEU A 272 -7.02 8.29 23.69
N VAL A 273 -6.69 7.09 23.20
CA VAL A 273 -7.59 6.31 22.34
C VAL A 273 -8.80 5.80 23.13
N ARG A 274 -8.59 5.26 24.34
CA ARG A 274 -9.65 4.73 25.21
C ARG A 274 -10.63 5.81 25.65
N ASP A 275 -10.12 6.98 25.97
CA ASP A 275 -10.87 8.15 26.45
C ASP A 275 -11.58 8.87 25.28
N GLY A 276 -11.34 8.44 24.04
CA GLY A 276 -11.99 8.96 22.83
C GLY A 276 -11.40 10.27 22.30
N GLU A 277 -10.26 10.71 22.84
CA GLU A 277 -9.52 11.87 22.33
C GLU A 277 -8.89 11.59 20.96
N ILE A 278 -8.41 10.37 20.75
CA ILE A 278 -7.95 9.88 19.44
C ILE A 278 -8.95 8.84 18.95
N LYS A 279 -9.83 9.25 18.04
CA LYS A 279 -10.80 8.35 17.40
C LYS A 279 -10.14 7.58 16.27
N LEU A 280 -9.86 6.30 16.50
CA LEU A 280 -9.41 5.39 15.46
C LEU A 280 -10.53 5.11 14.45
N LEU A 281 -10.16 4.64 13.26
CA LEU A 281 -11.17 4.16 12.30
C LEU A 281 -11.87 2.91 12.86
N GLU A 282 -13.14 2.74 12.49
CA GLU A 282 -13.95 1.60 12.92
C GLU A 282 -13.23 0.27 12.68
N GLY A 283 -13.22 -0.58 13.71
CA GLY A 283 -12.55 -1.87 13.68
C GLY A 283 -11.05 -1.84 13.98
N CYS A 284 -10.41 -0.67 14.09
CA CYS A 284 -9.04 -0.61 14.56
C CYS A 284 -8.98 -0.69 16.09
N GLY A 285 -8.11 -1.54 16.62
CA GLY A 285 -7.77 -1.61 18.04
C GLY A 285 -6.33 -1.16 18.30
N LEU A 286 -6.06 -0.63 19.49
CA LEU A 286 -4.71 -0.30 19.95
C LEU A 286 -4.37 -1.11 21.21
N TYR A 287 -3.25 -1.82 21.17
CA TYR A 287 -2.83 -2.76 22.21
C TYR A 287 -1.46 -2.39 22.76
N GLU A 288 -1.28 -2.49 24.07
CA GLU A 288 0.00 -2.20 24.72
C GLU A 288 1.05 -3.26 24.38
N ARG A 289 0.65 -4.53 24.39
CA ARG A 289 1.55 -5.66 24.18
C ARG A 289 1.09 -6.51 23.01
N GLN A 290 2.04 -7.14 22.35
CA GLN A 290 1.77 -7.98 21.19
C GLN A 290 0.97 -9.24 21.58
N GLU A 291 1.20 -9.75 22.78
CA GLU A 291 0.54 -10.93 23.34
C GLU A 291 -0.95 -10.69 23.64
N ASP A 292 -1.38 -9.42 23.75
CA ASP A 292 -2.78 -9.07 23.97
C ASP A 292 -3.60 -9.06 22.65
N ILE A 293 -2.94 -9.21 21.50
CA ILE A 293 -3.58 -9.28 20.19
C ILE A 293 -4.21 -10.66 20.03
N THR A 294 -5.54 -10.74 20.14
CA THR A 294 -6.24 -12.02 19.97
C THR A 294 -6.25 -12.49 18.50
N PRO A 295 -5.99 -13.78 18.20
CA PRO A 295 -6.01 -14.32 16.82
C PRO A 295 -7.37 -14.17 16.12
N THR A 296 -8.44 -13.98 16.89
CA THR A 296 -9.80 -13.77 16.36
C THR A 296 -9.97 -12.48 15.57
N THR A 297 -9.00 -11.56 15.62
CA THR A 297 -9.03 -10.29 14.89
C THR A 297 -9.00 -10.47 13.36
N PHE A 298 -8.64 -11.66 12.87
CA PHE A 298 -8.81 -12.04 11.45
C PHE A 298 -9.65 -13.29 11.29
N LYS A 299 -10.85 -13.35 11.91
CA LYS A 299 -11.82 -14.39 11.56
C LYS A 299 -12.10 -14.30 10.06
N SER A 300 -11.46 -15.19 9.30
CA SER A 300 -11.71 -15.32 7.89
C SER A 300 -13.19 -15.71 7.75
N THR A 301 -14.01 -14.82 7.20
CA THR A 301 -15.24 -15.20 6.51
C THR A 301 -14.88 -15.92 5.21
N VAL A 302 -14.07 -16.98 5.31
CA VAL A 302 -13.84 -17.92 4.22
C VAL A 302 -14.72 -19.12 4.52
N LYS A 303 -15.93 -19.10 3.96
CA LYS A 303 -16.66 -20.34 3.72
C LYS A 303 -15.82 -21.17 2.74
N GLY A 304 -15.07 -22.14 3.25
CA GLY A 304 -14.37 -23.16 2.46
C GLY A 304 -12.89 -22.89 2.19
N GLY A 305 -12.02 -23.31 3.11
CA GLY A 305 -10.59 -23.44 2.82
C GLY A 305 -9.77 -23.55 4.10
N GLY A 306 -9.09 -24.68 4.28
CA GLY A 306 -8.33 -25.08 5.48
C GLY A 306 -7.43 -24.01 6.10
N SER A 307 -7.06 -24.29 7.36
CA SER A 307 -6.46 -23.33 8.30
C SER A 307 -5.16 -22.72 7.75
N VAL A 308 -4.80 -21.55 8.29
CA VAL A 308 -3.59 -20.81 7.87
C VAL A 308 -2.33 -21.58 8.25
N GLU A 309 -2.33 -22.25 9.39
CA GLU A 309 -1.22 -23.09 9.87
C GLU A 309 -0.94 -24.27 8.93
N GLU A 310 -1.97 -24.95 8.42
CA GLU A 310 -1.80 -26.03 7.44
C GLU A 310 -1.15 -25.54 6.14
N LYS A 311 -1.43 -24.30 5.72
CA LYS A 311 -0.89 -23.73 4.47
C LYS A 311 0.57 -23.29 4.62
N ASP A 312 0.95 -22.77 5.77
CA ASP A 312 2.33 -22.37 6.04
C ASP A 312 3.23 -23.59 6.30
N GLU A 313 2.75 -24.60 7.04
CA GLU A 313 3.45 -25.87 7.19
C GLU A 313 3.62 -26.59 5.83
N PHE A 314 2.61 -26.51 4.96
CA PHE A 314 2.69 -27.04 3.60
C PHE A 314 3.71 -26.29 2.72
N ARG A 315 3.82 -24.96 2.87
CA ARG A 315 4.82 -24.14 2.15
C ARG A 315 6.25 -24.41 2.65
N GLU A 316 6.43 -24.56 3.96
CA GLU A 316 7.69 -24.94 4.62
C GLU A 316 8.15 -26.33 4.14
N LYS A 317 7.24 -27.32 4.14
CA LYS A 317 7.49 -28.68 3.61
C LYS A 317 7.86 -28.65 2.12
N LYS A 318 7.24 -27.76 1.33
CA LYS A 318 7.55 -27.61 -0.10
C LYS A 318 8.93 -26.96 -0.34
N ARG A 319 9.32 -25.97 0.48
CA ARG A 319 10.67 -25.37 0.46
C ARG A 319 11.75 -26.40 0.80
N ARG A 320 11.53 -27.21 1.85
CA ARG A 320 12.45 -28.29 2.24
C ARG A 320 12.64 -29.35 1.14
N ARG A 321 11.56 -29.73 0.43
CA ARG A 321 11.64 -30.67 -0.71
C ARG A 321 12.45 -30.10 -1.88
N LYS A 322 12.30 -28.81 -2.19
CA LYS A 322 13.06 -28.14 -3.28
C LYS A 322 14.56 -28.05 -2.95
N HIS A 323 14.93 -27.79 -1.70
CA HIS A 323 16.33 -27.83 -1.27
C HIS A 323 16.93 -29.24 -1.32
N LYS A 324 16.17 -30.27 -0.93
CA LYS A 324 16.65 -31.66 -0.97
C LYS A 324 16.90 -32.16 -2.40
N GLN A 325 16.07 -31.76 -3.36
CA GLN A 325 16.25 -32.09 -4.78
C GLN A 325 17.47 -31.39 -5.42
N ASN A 326 17.77 -30.15 -5.04
CA ASN A 326 18.95 -29.44 -5.52
C ASN A 326 20.26 -29.99 -4.95
N ALA A 327 20.23 -30.57 -3.74
CA ALA A 327 21.41 -31.19 -3.13
C ALA A 327 21.78 -32.54 -3.77
N THR A 328 20.80 -33.31 -4.26
CA THR A 328 21.02 -34.63 -4.87
C THR A 328 21.45 -34.58 -6.34
N GLY A 329 21.34 -33.43 -7.02
CA GLY A 329 21.66 -33.29 -8.45
C GLY A 329 23.12 -32.95 -8.79
N LYS A 330 24.01 -32.81 -7.79
CA LYS A 330 25.39 -32.34 -7.99
C LYS A 330 26.50 -33.39 -7.86
N SER A 331 26.17 -34.68 -7.82
CA SER A 331 27.15 -35.76 -7.65
C SER A 331 27.05 -36.81 -8.75
N THR A 332 27.34 -36.44 -10.00
CA THR A 332 27.79 -37.39 -11.03
C THR A 332 28.57 -36.64 -12.10
N HIS A 333 29.89 -36.54 -11.97
CA HIS A 333 30.89 -36.55 -13.07
C HIS A 333 32.26 -36.20 -12.49
N SER A 334 33.01 -37.22 -12.08
CA SER A 334 34.48 -37.16 -11.94
C SER A 334 34.99 -38.56 -11.57
N THR A 335 35.20 -39.41 -12.59
CA THR A 335 36.35 -40.33 -12.68
C THR A 335 36.27 -41.09 -13.99
N GLY A 336 37.31 -41.01 -14.80
CA GLY A 336 37.48 -41.81 -16.01
C GLY A 336 38.66 -41.29 -16.82
N MET A 337 39.86 -41.75 -16.45
CA MET A 337 41.05 -41.81 -17.31
C MET A 337 40.78 -42.66 -18.55
#